data_AF-A0A8S0FH21-F1
#
_entry.id   AF-A0A8S0FH21-F1
#
_cell.length_a   1.000
_cell.length_b   1.000
_cell.length_c   1.000
_cell.angle_alpha   90.00
_cell.angle_beta   90.00
_cell.angle_gamma   90.00
#
_symmetry.space_group_name_H-M   'P 1'
#
loop_
_entity.id
_entity.type
_entity.pdbx_description
1 polymer ?
#
loop_
_entity_poly.entity_id
_entity_poly.type
_entity_poly.pdbx_seq_one_letter_code
_entity_poly.pdbx_strand_id
1 'polypeptide(L)'
;MTIATLSYPPAIRPTGVGFARAIMRTGAIAGLIFWPMLWGALKTEAFYWLAIVPFLGFLTCVLINWEPLGANVDAEDAEVLAELKK
;
A
#
# COMPACT_ATOMS: atom_id res chain seq x y z
N MET A 1 5.88 4.24 7.82
CA MET A 1 6.32 4.28 6.40
C MET A 1 7.81 3.95 6.21
N THR A 2 8.59 3.81 7.28
CA THR A 2 10.04 3.54 7.24
C THR A 2 10.41 2.14 6.73
N ILE A 3 9.59 1.12 6.99
CA ILE A 3 9.85 -0.25 6.49
C ILE A 3 9.52 -0.40 4.99
N ALA A 4 8.40 0.16 4.51
CA ALA A 4 8.00 0.02 3.11
C ALA A 4 9.00 0.69 2.14
N THR A 5 9.64 1.79 2.58
CA THR A 5 10.67 2.46 1.78
C THR A 5 11.95 1.66 1.60
N LEU A 6 12.17 0.61 2.39
CA LEU A 6 13.31 -0.30 2.22
C LEU A 6 13.07 -1.36 1.14
N SER A 7 11.82 -1.49 0.65
CA SER A 7 11.45 -2.50 -0.36
C SER A 7 11.70 -2.06 -1.81
N TYR A 8 12.23 -0.86 -2.04
CA TYR A 8 12.51 -0.34 -3.39
C TYR A 8 13.68 0.66 -3.41
N PRO A 9 14.43 0.78 -4.54
CA PRO A 9 15.64 1.59 -4.61
C PRO A 9 15.42 3.08 -4.30
N PRO A 10 16.46 3.81 -3.84
CA PRO A 10 16.37 5.22 -3.51
C PRO A 10 15.76 6.09 -4.62
N ALA A 11 16.02 5.77 -5.89
CA ALA A 11 15.51 6.51 -7.04
C ALA A 11 13.97 6.55 -7.13
N ILE A 12 13.27 5.46 -6.76
CA ILE A 12 11.80 5.36 -6.89
C ILE A 12 11.05 5.49 -5.56
N ARG A 13 11.80 5.55 -4.46
CA ARG A 13 11.29 5.70 -3.08
C ARG A 13 10.31 6.87 -2.90
N PRO A 14 10.55 8.08 -3.44
CA PRO A 14 9.63 9.21 -3.31
C PRO A 14 8.30 8.97 -4.03
N THR A 15 8.36 8.37 -5.22
CA THR A 15 7.19 8.06 -6.05
C THR A 15 6.30 7.01 -5.36
N GLY A 16 6.91 5.94 -4.82
CA GLY A 16 6.19 4.90 -4.08
C GLY A 16 5.50 5.45 -2.81
N VAL A 17 6.18 6.32 -2.06
CA VAL A 17 5.60 6.99 -0.89
C VAL A 17 4.45 7.91 -1.29
N GLY A 18 4.60 8.68 -2.36
CA GLY A 18 3.54 9.55 -2.89
C GLY A 18 2.30 8.77 -3.31
N PHE A 19 2.48 7.66 -4.01
CA PHE A 19 1.40 6.77 -4.44
C PHE A 19 0.65 6.15 -3.25
N ALA A 20 1.37 5.59 -2.28
CA ALA A 20 0.76 5.04 -1.07
C ALA A 20 -0.08 6.10 -0.33
N ARG A 21 0.42 7.35 -0.29
CA ARG A 21 -0.29 8.47 0.33
C ARG A 21 -1.54 8.89 -0.44
N ALA A 22 -1.48 8.86 -1.77
CA ALA A 22 -2.63 9.11 -2.62
C ALA A 22 -3.72 8.05 -2.40
N ILE A 23 -3.36 6.76 -2.38
CA ILE A 23 -4.30 5.66 -2.11
C ILE A 23 -4.98 5.85 -0.75
N MET A 24 -4.21 6.10 0.32
CA MET A 24 -4.77 6.32 1.65
C MET A 24 -5.81 7.44 1.65
N ARG A 25 -5.53 8.54 0.93
CA ARG A 25 -6.43 9.70 0.86
C ARG A 25 -7.67 9.41 0.03
N THR A 26 -7.52 8.71 -1.08
CA THR A 26 -8.66 8.26 -1.91
C THR A 26 -9.56 7.29 -1.13
N GLY A 27 -8.98 6.35 -0.38
CA GLY A 27 -9.73 5.43 0.48
C GLY A 27 -10.54 6.17 1.56
N ALA A 28 -9.96 7.21 2.16
CA ALA A 28 -10.67 8.04 3.13
C ALA A 28 -11.84 8.81 2.49
N ILE A 29 -11.63 9.41 1.31
CA ILE A 29 -12.69 10.11 0.55
C ILE A 29 -13.82 9.14 0.18
N ALA A 30 -13.45 7.96 -0.35
CA ALA A 30 -14.41 6.91 -0.69
C ALA A 30 -15.22 6.50 0.55
N GLY A 31 -14.56 6.24 1.69
CA GLY A 31 -15.24 5.92 2.94
C GLY A 31 -16.23 7.02 3.37
N LEU A 32 -15.85 8.29 3.24
CA LEU A 32 -16.70 9.42 3.62
C LEU A 32 -17.97 9.54 2.74
N ILE A 33 -17.87 9.19 1.46
CA ILE A 33 -18.98 9.25 0.50
C ILE A 33 -19.86 8.00 0.58
N PHE A 34 -19.25 6.81 0.61
CA PHE A 34 -19.99 5.54 0.56
C PHE A 34 -20.60 5.16 1.91
N TRP A 35 -20.03 5.58 3.04
CA TRP A 35 -20.55 5.21 4.36
C TRP A 35 -21.98 5.68 4.62
N PRO A 36 -22.36 6.96 4.38
CA PRO A 36 -23.75 7.40 4.52
C PRO A 36 -24.72 6.64 3.60
N MET A 37 -24.27 6.28 2.39
CA MET A 37 -25.06 5.53 1.41
C MET A 37 -25.31 4.09 1.87
N LEU A 38 -24.28 3.43 2.39
CA LEU A 38 -24.41 2.08 2.99
C LEU A 38 -25.32 2.10 4.21
N TRP A 39 -25.13 3.07 5.12
CA TRP A 39 -25.93 3.20 6.33
C TRP A 39 -27.40 3.46 6.02
N GLY A 40 -27.69 4.31 5.02
CA GLY A 40 -29.05 4.61 4.59
C GLY A 40 -29.80 3.40 4.03
N ALA A 41 -29.10 2.49 3.35
CA ALA A 41 -29.69 1.29 2.77
C ALA A 41 -29.80 0.12 3.75
N LEU A 42 -28.75 -0.14 4.54
CA LEU A 42 -28.55 -1.40 5.27
C LEU A 42 -28.57 -1.25 6.80
N LYS A 43 -28.48 -0.01 7.32
CA LYS A 43 -28.41 0.29 8.76
C LYS A 43 -27.34 -0.57 9.46
N THR A 44 -27.76 -1.45 10.38
CA THR A 44 -26.87 -2.32 11.15
C THR A 44 -26.16 -3.38 10.30
N GLU A 45 -26.74 -3.82 9.19
CA GLU A 45 -26.08 -4.78 8.29
C GLU A 45 -24.85 -4.20 7.58
N ALA A 46 -24.73 -2.87 7.53
CA ALA A 46 -23.58 -2.19 6.94
C ALA A 46 -22.24 -2.53 7.64
N PHE A 47 -22.28 -2.93 8.92
CA PHE A 47 -21.07 -3.32 9.66
C PHE A 47 -20.44 -4.60 9.11
N TYR A 48 -21.24 -5.57 8.67
CA TYR A 48 -20.72 -6.80 8.06
C TYR A 48 -20.04 -6.51 6.73
N TRP A 49 -20.59 -5.60 5.94
CA TRP A 49 -19.98 -5.14 4.69
C TRP A 49 -18.69 -4.34 4.93
N LEU A 50 -18.67 -3.51 5.98
CA LEU A 50 -17.46 -2.79 6.38
C LEU A 50 -16.33 -3.75 6.79
N ALA A 51 -16.67 -4.85 7.48
CA ALA A 51 -15.70 -5.84 7.94
C ALA A 51 -14.95 -6.56 6.80
N ILE A 52 -15.49 -6.54 5.57
CA ILE A 52 -14.81 -7.09 4.39
C ILE A 52 -13.54 -6.29 4.06
N VAL A 53 -13.53 -4.98 4.32
CA VAL A 53 -12.38 -4.11 4.01
C VAL A 53 -11.11 -4.52 4.78
N PRO A 54 -11.10 -4.61 6.12
CA PRO A 54 -9.92 -5.09 6.85
C PRO A 54 -9.65 -6.58 6.59
N PHE A 55 -10.67 -7.39 6.27
CA PHE A 55 -10.46 -8.80 5.91
C PHE A 55 -9.66 -8.95 4.61
N LEU A 56 -9.94 -8.13 3.60
CA LEU A 56 -9.12 -8.08 2.38
C LEU A 56 -7.68 -7.64 2.69
N GLY A 57 -7.49 -6.65 3.56
CA GLY A 57 -6.16 -6.24 4.02
C GLY A 57 -5.42 -7.34 4.79
N PHE A 58 -6.13 -8.15 5.56
CA PHE A 58 -5.55 -9.33 6.19
C PHE A 58 -5.13 -10.38 5.16
N LEU A 59 -5.99 -10.63 4.17
CA LEU A 59 -5.72 -11.60 3.12
C LEU A 59 -4.49 -11.20 2.28
N THR A 60 -4.31 -9.91 1.97
CA THR A 60 -3.11 -9.44 1.26
C THR A 60 -1.84 -9.62 2.10
N CYS A 61 -1.90 -9.41 3.41
CA CYS A 61 -0.77 -9.69 4.30
C CYS A 61 -0.40 -11.17 4.36
N VAL A 62 -1.39 -12.07 4.29
CA VAL A 62 -1.16 -13.53 4.33
C VAL A 62 -0.68 -14.08 2.99
N LEU A 63 -1.22 -13.60 1.87
CA LEU A 63 -0.93 -14.13 0.54
C LEU A 63 0.39 -13.61 -0.04
N ILE A 64 0.82 -12.42 0.36
CA ILE A 64 2.03 -11.80 -0.17
C ILE A 64 3.17 -12.06 0.82
N ASN A 65 4.23 -12.74 0.37
CA ASN A 65 5.47 -12.84 1.14
C ASN A 65 6.18 -11.49 1.11
N TRP A 66 5.91 -10.66 2.12
CA TRP A 66 6.59 -9.39 2.33
C TRP A 66 7.94 -9.66 2.98
N GLU A 67 9.00 -9.85 2.18
CA GLU A 67 10.36 -10.07 2.68
C GLU A 67 11.26 -8.85 2.41
N PRO A 68 11.29 -7.84 3.31
CA PRO A 68 12.03 -6.60 3.11
C PRO A 68 13.51 -6.66 3.51
N LEU A 69 13.99 -7.77 4.09
CA LEU A 69 15.32 -7.88 4.70
C LEU A 69 16.28 -8.81 3.94
N GLY A 70 15.77 -9.66 3.04
CA GLY A 70 16.58 -10.65 2.30
C GLY A 70 17.15 -10.14 0.97
N ALA A 71 16.68 -8.99 0.48
CA ALA A 71 17.14 -8.38 -0.76
C ALA A 71 17.88 -7.07 -0.45
N ASN A 72 19.14 -6.97 -0.87
CA ASN A 72 19.92 -5.74 -0.74
C ASN A 72 19.55 -4.78 -1.90
N VAL A 73 18.32 -4.29 -1.88
CA VAL A 73 17.71 -3.49 -2.96
C VAL A 73 18.47 -2.18 -3.21
N ASP A 74 19.22 -1.68 -2.22
CA ASP A 74 20.12 -0.53 -2.38
C ASP A 74 21.37 -0.86 -3.24
N ALA A 75 21.78 -2.12 -3.32
CA ALA A 75 22.90 -2.56 -4.16
C ALA A 75 22.53 -2.64 -5.65
N GLU A 76 21.26 -2.91 -5.98
CA GLU A 76 20.76 -2.99 -7.36
C GLU A 76 20.88 -1.64 -8.10
N ASP A 77 20.59 -0.52 -7.41
CA ASP A 77 20.74 0.84 -7.98
C ASP A 77 22.22 1.18 -8.24
N ALA A 78 23.14 0.70 -7.40
CA ALA A 78 24.57 0.94 -7.55
C ALA A 78 25.18 0.20 -8.76
N GLU A 79 24.69 -1.02 -9.06
CA GLU A 79 25.13 -1.83 -10.19
C GLU A 79 24.67 -1.22 -11.53
N VAL A 80 23.40 -0.81 -11.63
CA VAL A 80 22.86 -0.14 -12.84
C VAL A 80 23.58 1.19 -13.10
N LEU A 81 23.85 1.99 -12.06
CA LEU A 81 24.62 3.24 -12.20
C LEU A 81 26.07 3.02 -12.62
N ALA A 82 26.67 1.88 -12.25
CA ALA A 82 28.03 1.51 -12.68
C ALA A 82 28.05 1.07 -14.15
N GLU A 83 27.01 0.37 -14.62
CA GLU A 83 26.87 -0.04 -16.01
C GLU A 83 26.62 1.14 -16.96
N LEU A 84 25.83 2.14 -16.53
CA LEU A 84 25.60 3.39 -17.29
C LEU A 84 26.84 4.30 -17.39
N LYS A 85 27.85 4.09 -16.55
CA LYS A 85 29.11 4.85 -16.55
C LYS A 85 30.21 4.22 -17.42
N LYS A 86 29.97 3.03 -17.98
CA LYS A 86 30.92 2.27 -18.79
C LYS A 86 30.73 2.56 -20.27
#